data_AF-A0A1Y4MKX6-F1
#
_entry.id   AF-A0A1Y4MKX6-F1
#
_cell.length_a   1.000
_cell.length_b   1.000
_cell.length_c   1.000
_cell.angle_alpha   90.00
_cell.angle_beta   90.00
_cell.angle_gamma   90.00
#
_symmetry.space_group_name_H-M   'P 1'
#
loop_
_entity.id
_entity.type
_entity.pdbx_description
1 polymer ?
#
loop_
_entity_poly.entity_id
_entity_poly.type
_entity_poly.pdbx_seq_one_letter_code
_entity_poly.pdbx_strand_id
1 'polypeptide(L)' 'MDMCESLMNFYNQAVNKETLQKTQQIFKHFYPHEDSNILNNLTKKQLDTIFTMLLDQEPLDKIKYITKNCH' A
#
# COMPACT_ATOMS: atom_id res chain seq x y z
N MET A 1 2.83 3.96 -29.51
CA MET A 1 2.40 3.73 -28.11
C MET A 1 0.92 3.43 -28.19
N ASP A 2 0.52 2.22 -27.83
CA ASP A 2 -0.87 1.77 -27.97
C ASP A 2 -1.74 2.57 -27.01
N MET A 3 -2.79 3.22 -27.52
CA MET A 3 -3.66 4.09 -26.72
C MET A 3 -4.31 3.31 -25.57
N CYS A 4 -4.58 2.02 -25.78
CA CYS A 4 -5.15 1.13 -24.77
C CYS A 4 -4.16 0.87 -23.63
N GLU A 5 -2.88 0.70 -23.95
CA GLU A 5 -1.81 0.51 -22.97
C GLU A 5 -1.63 1.76 -22.10
N SER A 6 -1.65 2.95 -22.72
CA SER A 6 -1.60 4.22 -21.99
C SER A 6 -2.79 4.40 -21.06
N LEU A 7 -4.02 4.14 -21.53
CA LEU A 7 -5.23 4.22 -20.68
C LEU A 7 -5.17 3.25 -19.51
N MET A 8 -4.75 2.01 -19.77
CA MET A 8 -4.63 0.99 -18.73
C MET A 8 -3.61 1.38 -17.67
N ASN A 9 -2.48 1.96 -18.08
CA ASN A 9 -1.47 2.49 -17.17
C ASN A 9 -1.99 3.65 -16.32
N PHE A 10 -2.72 4.60 -16.90
CA PHE A 10 -3.35 5.69 -16.14
C PHE A 10 -4.36 5.18 -15.12
N TYR A 11 -5.23 4.25 -15.51
CA TYR A 11 -6.21 3.64 -14.62
C TYR A 11 -5.52 2.91 -13.46
N ASN A 12 -4.51 2.09 -13.75
CA ASN A 12 -3.75 1.37 -12.73
C ASN A 12 -3.06 2.33 -11.75
N GLN A 13 -2.50 3.44 -12.24
CA GLN A 13 -1.92 4.47 -11.38
C GLN A 13 -2.96 5.15 -10.48
N ALA A 14 -4.14 5.46 -11.01
CA ALA A 14 -5.22 6.07 -10.24
C ALA A 14 -5.73 5.13 -9.14
N VAL A 15 -5.99 3.87 -9.48
CA VAL A 15 -6.42 2.83 -8.53
C VAL A 15 -5.36 2.61 -7.45
N ASN A 16 -4.08 2.54 -7.83
CA ASN A 16 -3.00 2.34 -6.86
C ASN A 16 -2.87 3.53 -5.89
N LYS A 17 -3.06 4.77 -6.36
CA LYS A 17 -3.05 5.96 -5.49
C LYS A 17 -4.20 5.93 -4.49
N GLU A 18 -5.40 5.55 -4.94
CA GLU A 18 -6.56 5.43 -4.06
C GLU A 18 -6.36 4.35 -2.99
N THR A 19 -5.87 3.17 -3.38
CA THR A 19 -5.55 2.09 -2.44
C THR A 19 -4.47 2.51 -1.43
N LEU A 20 -3.42 3.21 -1.88
CA LEU A 20 -2.37 3.73 -0.99
C LEU A 20 -2.96 4.69 0.05
N GLN A 21 -3.77 5.66 -0.36
CA GLN A 21 -4.39 6.62 0.54
C GLN A 21 -5.28 5.95 1.60
N LYS A 22 -6.12 4.99 1.19
CA LYS A 22 -6.97 4.23 2.13
C LYS A 22 -6.14 3.41 3.11
N THR A 23 -5.10 2.74 2.62
CA THR A 23 -4.20 1.95 3.46
C THR A 23 -3.46 2.83 4.47
N GLN A 24 -2.99 4.02 4.06
CA GLN A 24 -2.36 5.00 4.96
C GLN A 24 -3.31 5.49 6.06
N GLN A 25 -4.58 5.75 5.73
CA GLN A 25 -5.58 6.17 6.73
C GLN A 25 -5.83 5.08 7.77
N ILE A 26 -6.03 3.83 7.34
CA ILE A 26 -6.23 2.69 8.25
C ILE A 26 -4.96 2.45 9.08
N PHE A 27 -3.79 2.50 8.45
CA PHE A 27 -2.51 2.36 9.15
C PHE A 27 -2.35 3.41 10.25
N LYS A 28 -2.64 4.68 9.96
CA LYS A 28 -2.59 5.76 10.96
C LYS A 28 -3.64 5.62 12.06
N HIS A 29 -4.79 5.01 11.77
CA HIS A 29 -5.79 4.73 12.79
C HIS A 29 -5.27 3.73 13.83
N PHE A 30 -4.63 2.64 13.39
CA PHE A 30 -4.06 1.62 14.29
C PHE A 30 -2.70 2.02 14.88
N TYR A 31 -1.91 2.79 14.13
CA TYR A 31 -0.55 3.18 14.47
C TYR A 31 -0.34 4.70 14.34
N PRO A 32 -1.00 5.52 15.19
CA PRO A 32 -1.01 6.98 15.04
C PRO A 32 0.38 7.63 15.14
N HIS A 33 1.29 7.00 15.88
CA HIS A 33 2.65 7.48 16.10
C HIS A 33 3.65 7.04 15.02
N GLU A 34 3.28 6.11 14.13
CA GLU A 34 4.17 5.59 13.10
C GLU A 34 4.05 6.40 11.82
N ASP A 35 5.15 6.57 11.09
CA ASP A 35 5.12 7.27 9.80
C ASP A 35 4.48 6.36 8.73
N SER A 36 3.38 6.82 8.14
CA SER A 36 2.71 6.11 7.04
C SER A 36 3.52 6.12 5.74
N ASN A 37 4.61 6.89 5.67
CA ASN A 37 5.56 6.86 4.57
C ASN A 37 6.24 5.50 4.38
N ILE A 38 6.20 4.60 5.38
CA ILE A 38 6.65 3.20 5.22
C ILE A 38 5.84 2.44 4.16
N LEU A 39 4.66 2.94 3.79
CA LEU A 39 3.79 2.38 2.76
C LEU A 39 4.06 2.94 1.36
N ASN A 40 4.95 3.94 1.24
CA ASN A 40 5.34 4.50 -0.05
C ASN A 40 6.28 3.53 -0.79
N ASN A 41 6.30 3.61 -2.13
CA ASN A 41 7.14 2.78 -3.00
C ASN A 41 6.90 1.26 -2.89
N LEU A 42 5.76 0.85 -2.36
CA LEU A 42 5.33 -0.54 -2.35
C LEU A 42 4.68 -0.93 -3.67
N THR A 43 4.85 -2.19 -4.06
CA THR A 43 4.08 -2.78 -5.16
C THR A 43 2.61 -2.92 -4.76
N LYS A 44 1.71 -2.96 -5.75
CA LYS A 44 0.27 -3.22 -5.51
C LYS A 44 0.05 -4.46 -4.63
N LYS A 45 0.79 -5.55 -4.89
CA LYS A 45 0.69 -6.80 -4.12
C LYS A 45 1.10 -6.61 -2.66
N GLN A 46 2.14 -5.82 -2.38
CA GLN A 46 2.54 -5.50 -1.01
C GLN A 46 1.47 -4.63 -0.31
N LEU A 47 0.91 -3.63 -1.01
CA LEU A 47 -0.17 -2.80 -0.46
C LEU A 47 -1.42 -3.63 -0.15
N ASP A 48 -1.87 -4.49 -1.06
CA ASP A 48 -3.03 -5.36 -0.83
C ASP A 48 -2.80 -6.32 0.36
N THR A 49 -1.57 -6.83 0.50
CA THR A 49 -1.18 -7.68 1.64
C THR A 49 -1.24 -6.92 2.95
N ILE A 50 -0.66 -5.71 3.00
CA ILE A 50 -0.67 -4.87 4.21
C ILE A 50 -2.08 -4.43 4.56
N PHE A 51 -2.91 -4.09 3.56
CA PHE A 51 -4.31 -3.75 3.78
C PHE A 51 -5.05 -4.90 4.46
N THR A 52 -4.86 -6.14 4.00
CA THR A 52 -5.45 -7.32 4.64
C THR A 52 -4.94 -7.50 6.07
N MET A 53 -3.62 -7.40 6.28
CA MET A 53 -3.02 -7.47 7.62
C MET A 53 -3.55 -6.40 8.58
N LEU A 54 -3.82 -5.18 8.10
CA LEU A 54 -4.41 -4.11 8.90
C LEU A 54 -5.86 -4.42 9.30
N LEU A 55 -6.66 -5.00 8.41
CA LEU A 55 -8.01 -5.45 8.72
C LEU A 55 -8.02 -6.59 9.75
N ASP A 56 -7.05 -7.50 9.63
CA ASP A 56 -6.83 -8.61 10.56
C ASP A 56 -6.14 -8.17 11.87
N GLN A 57 -5.80 -6.87 12.00
CA GLN A 57 -5.12 -6.28 13.16
C GLN A 57 -3.78 -6.97 13.48
N GLU A 58 -3.08 -7.45 12.46
CA GLU A 58 -1.75 -8.05 12.59
C GLU A 58 -0.75 -7.03 13.15
N PRO A 59 0.25 -7.48 13.93
CA PRO A 59 1.18 -6.59 14.60
C PRO A 59 2.06 -5.84 13.61
N LEU A 60 2.41 -4.62 14.00
CA LEU A 60 3.23 -3.70 13.22
C LEU A 60 4.54 -4.31 12.70
N ASP A 61 5.18 -5.18 13.46
CA ASP A 61 6.44 -5.83 13.07
C ASP A 61 6.27 -6.68 11.81
N LYS A 62 5.14 -7.38 11.65
CA LYS A 62 4.82 -8.13 10.43
C LYS A 62 4.60 -7.18 9.26
N ILE A 63 3.90 -6.07 9.46
CA ILE A 63 3.70 -5.04 8.43
C ILE A 63 5.06 -4.47 7.98
N LYS A 64 5.93 -4.09 8.92
CA LYS A 64 7.28 -3.58 8.65
C LYS A 64 8.18 -4.63 7.97
N TYR A 65 7.97 -5.92 8.21
CA TYR A 65 8.69 -6.98 7.52
C TYR A 65 8.38 -7.01 6.01
N ILE A 66 7.12 -6.77 5.61
CA ILE A 66 6.70 -6.70 4.21
C ILE A 66 7.26 -5.45 3.51
N THR A 67 7.44 -4.35 4.24
CA THR A 67 8.00 -3.10 3.69
C THR A 67 9.53 -3.11 3.58
N LYS A 68 10.23 -3.90 4.41
CA LYS A 68 11.69 -3.97 4.45
C LYS A 68 12.32 -5.05 3.56
N ASN A 69 11.63 -6.16 3.30
CA ASN A 69 12.20 -7.26 2.51
C ASN A 69 11.81 -7.17 1.03
N CYS A 70 12.60 -6.41 0.27
CA CYS A 70 13.01 -6.75 -1.10
C CYS A 70 14.18 -5.84 -1.52
N HIS A 71 15.37 -6.15 -1.02
CA HIS A 71 16.62 -5.99 -1.76
C HIS A 71 17.17 -7.38 -2.04
#